data_AF-A0AAW5QW45-F1
#
_entry.id   AF-A0AAW5QW45-F1
#
_cell.length_a   1.000
_cell.length_b   1.000
_cell.length_c   1.000
_cell.angle_alpha   90.00
_cell.angle_beta   90.00
_cell.angle_gamma   90.00
#
_symmetry.space_group_name_H-M   'P 1'
#
loop_
_entity.id
_entity.type
_entity.pdbx_description
1 polymer ?
#
loop_
_entity_poly.entity_id
_entity_poly.type
_entity_poly.pdbx_seq_one_letter_code
_entity_poly.pdbx_strand_id
1 'polypeptide(L)'
;MKTSTAIALLSGMAVMTGLAPFTVHADPSAQFVNEGGYAAVEPDRLWDEINKALSHASPQSAFLPAADIGPMPLAVIALDMSEHGLESVRYRIRYGTNWIDAPPSAAPLPISYIEVVRFNLGPAIRHDLIGALGEEHVAGEEEFGVGPHVGWRLVTRPVMGNRAMIMAAGRMEMGMQAAQGEVCLGSPCLDARPSIETAAAWGEMEPVGAVSQGPWPDTSGNVVAPVTATNLLLGEIDNIETDMAPSEPKIPDWAIEAVIEVNLGQDEGLDAAYRWDGLLDDSVAAIWERLASFSTGSGEPAVFRASAYECARGPEFAPPGAFCP
;
A
#
# COMPACT_ATOMS: atom_id res chain seq x y z
N MET A 1 -68.45 58.29 36.25
CA MET A 1 -68.48 57.17 35.28
C MET A 1 -67.16 57.27 34.51
N LYS A 2 -66.04 56.71 34.99
CA LYS A 2 -65.57 55.31 34.87
C LYS A 2 -65.61 54.78 33.43
N THR A 3 -64.47 54.87 32.74
CA THR A 3 -64.06 53.93 31.68
C THR A 3 -62.53 53.91 31.61
N SER A 4 -61.96 52.76 31.98
CA SER A 4 -60.57 52.37 31.73
C SER A 4 -60.34 52.16 30.24
N THR A 5 -59.12 52.38 29.74
CA THR A 5 -58.70 51.75 28.48
C THR A 5 -57.23 51.33 28.57
N ALA A 6 -57.03 50.06 28.21
CA ALA A 6 -55.86 49.23 28.39
C ALA A 6 -54.66 49.64 27.52
N ILE A 7 -53.47 49.41 28.08
CA ILE A 7 -52.17 49.38 27.38
C ILE A 7 -52.03 48.01 26.72
N ALA A 8 -51.88 47.98 25.39
CA ALA A 8 -51.55 46.77 24.63
C ALA A 8 -50.03 46.70 24.41
N LEU A 9 -49.40 45.70 25.03
CA LEU A 9 -48.02 45.29 24.79
C LEU A 9 -47.97 44.42 23.52
N LEU A 10 -47.26 44.89 22.48
CA LEU A 10 -46.91 44.10 21.31
C LEU A 10 -45.64 43.29 21.60
N SER A 11 -45.81 41.99 21.86
CA SER A 11 -44.71 41.02 21.87
C SER A 11 -44.39 40.60 20.44
N GLY A 12 -43.20 40.98 19.96
CA GLY A 12 -42.65 40.48 18.70
C GLY A 12 -42.11 39.06 18.86
N MET A 13 -42.73 38.10 18.18
CA MET A 13 -42.18 36.75 17.97
C MET A 13 -41.06 36.82 16.93
N ALA A 14 -39.81 36.62 17.35
CA ALA A 14 -38.71 36.32 16.46
C ALA A 14 -38.77 34.83 16.09
N VAL A 15 -39.15 34.53 14.85
CA VAL A 15 -39.02 33.19 14.27
C VAL A 15 -37.55 33.00 13.92
N MET A 16 -36.79 32.31 14.79
CA MET A 16 -35.50 31.77 14.40
C MET A 16 -35.75 30.52 13.55
N THR A 17 -35.65 30.66 12.24
CA THR A 17 -35.44 29.54 11.32
C THR A 17 -34.07 28.94 11.64
N GLY A 18 -34.06 27.87 12.43
CA GLY A 18 -32.89 27.01 12.59
C GLY A 18 -32.63 26.30 11.27
N LEU A 19 -31.68 26.83 10.48
CA LEU A 19 -30.99 26.03 9.47
C LEU A 19 -30.22 24.96 10.24
N ALA A 20 -30.68 23.71 10.15
CA ALA A 20 -29.88 22.58 10.57
C ALA A 20 -28.53 22.68 9.83
N PRO A 21 -27.38 22.53 10.53
CA PRO A 21 -26.11 22.48 9.84
C PRO A 21 -26.15 21.29 8.87
N PHE A 22 -26.05 21.58 7.57
CA PHE A 22 -25.69 20.55 6.60
C PHE A 22 -24.33 20.01 7.05
N THR A 23 -24.30 18.79 7.55
CA THR A 23 -23.05 18.04 7.68
C THR A 23 -22.52 17.84 6.28
N VAL A 24 -21.58 18.68 5.86
CA VAL A 24 -20.70 18.38 4.73
C VAL A 24 -20.04 17.06 5.10
N HIS A 25 -20.50 15.96 4.51
CA HIS A 25 -19.79 14.71 4.62
C HIS A 25 -18.44 14.96 3.97
N ALA A 26 -17.37 14.89 4.76
CA ALA A 26 -16.02 15.02 4.24
C ALA A 26 -15.85 13.96 3.15
N ASP A 27 -15.32 14.36 1.99
CA ASP A 27 -14.97 13.42 0.93
C ASP A 27 -14.01 12.36 1.52
N PRO A 28 -14.39 11.07 1.57
CA PRO A 28 -13.56 10.02 2.16
C PRO A 28 -12.18 9.93 1.51
N SER A 29 -12.07 10.26 0.21
CA SER A 29 -10.80 10.26 -0.50
C SER A 29 -9.89 11.38 -0.02
N ALA A 30 -10.43 12.61 0.08
CA ALA A 30 -9.71 13.75 0.64
C ALA A 30 -9.34 13.52 2.12
N GLN A 31 -10.24 12.92 2.91
CA GLN A 31 -9.99 12.57 4.31
C GLN A 31 -8.78 11.63 4.42
N PHE A 32 -8.78 10.54 3.66
CA PHE A 32 -7.74 9.51 3.69
C PHE A 32 -6.33 10.07 3.45
N VAL A 33 -6.17 10.99 2.51
CA VAL A 33 -4.86 11.54 2.11
C VAL A 33 -4.41 12.76 2.91
N ASN A 34 -5.25 13.30 3.81
CA ASN A 34 -4.93 14.48 4.64
C ASN A 34 -4.91 14.17 6.15
N GLU A 35 -5.42 13.03 6.59
CA GLU A 35 -5.42 12.63 8.00
C GLU A 35 -4.14 11.89 8.41
N GLY A 36 -3.89 11.83 9.72
CA GLY A 36 -2.79 11.03 10.27
C GLY A 36 -1.39 11.58 10.00
N GLY A 37 -1.26 12.88 9.68
CA GLY A 37 0.03 13.52 9.41
C GLY A 37 0.42 13.55 7.92
N TYR A 38 -0.43 13.02 7.05
CA TYR A 38 -0.27 13.13 5.60
C TYR A 38 -0.60 14.54 5.10
N ALA A 39 0.22 15.04 4.19
CA ALA A 39 -0.03 16.27 3.46
C ALA A 39 -0.46 15.93 2.02
N ALA A 40 -1.56 16.52 1.56
CA ALA A 40 -2.04 16.32 0.19
C ALA A 40 -0.97 16.68 -0.85
N VAL A 41 -0.88 15.82 -1.86
CA VAL A 41 -0.11 16.01 -3.08
C VAL A 41 -1.09 16.21 -4.23
N GLU A 42 -0.75 17.07 -5.18
CA GLU A 42 -1.60 17.35 -6.34
C GLU A 42 -1.61 16.12 -7.28
N PRO A 43 -2.76 15.45 -7.45
CA PRO A 43 -2.84 14.15 -8.11
C PRO A 43 -2.52 14.21 -9.62
N ASP A 44 -2.95 15.26 -10.32
CA ASP A 44 -2.72 15.38 -11.77
C ASP A 44 -1.22 15.56 -12.06
N ARG A 45 -0.54 16.38 -11.27
CA ARG A 45 0.91 16.56 -11.34
C ARG A 45 1.66 15.27 -11.06
N LEU A 46 1.28 14.53 -10.02
CA LEU A 46 1.90 13.24 -9.70
C LEU A 46 1.71 12.24 -10.86
N TRP A 47 0.51 12.20 -11.44
CA TRP A 47 0.20 11.36 -12.59
C TRP A 47 1.04 11.72 -13.82
N ASP A 48 1.21 13.01 -14.10
CA ASP A 48 2.06 13.51 -15.19
C ASP A 48 3.54 13.17 -14.97
N GLU A 49 4.03 13.32 -13.74
CA GLU A 49 5.42 12.99 -13.36
C GLU A 49 5.69 11.48 -13.56
N ILE A 50 4.77 10.61 -13.12
CA ILE A 50 4.84 9.15 -13.33
C ILE A 50 4.89 8.81 -14.83
N ASN A 51 3.94 9.32 -15.62
CA ASN A 51 3.90 9.04 -17.06
C ASN A 51 5.15 9.55 -17.79
N LYS A 52 5.70 10.68 -17.36
CA LYS A 52 6.96 11.21 -17.90
C LYS A 52 8.13 10.27 -17.61
N ALA A 53 8.26 9.76 -16.39
CA ALA A 53 9.34 8.84 -16.04
C ALA A 53 9.25 7.50 -16.78
N LEU A 54 8.04 7.01 -17.03
CA LEU A 54 7.78 5.76 -17.74
C LEU A 54 7.76 5.92 -19.28
N SER A 55 7.94 7.13 -19.80
CA SER A 55 7.79 7.44 -21.22
C SER A 55 8.68 6.61 -22.17
N HIS A 56 9.84 6.16 -21.69
CA HIS A 56 10.77 5.35 -22.45
C HIS A 56 10.27 3.92 -22.73
N ALA A 57 9.36 3.39 -21.91
CA ALA A 57 8.99 1.99 -21.96
C ALA A 57 7.83 1.66 -22.91
N SER A 58 7.11 2.67 -23.42
CA SER A 58 6.00 2.45 -24.35
C SER A 58 5.96 3.48 -25.49
N PRO A 59 7.05 3.62 -26.27
CA PRO A 59 7.16 4.66 -27.30
C PRO A 59 6.19 4.47 -28.48
N GLN A 60 5.57 3.29 -28.61
CA GLN A 60 4.66 2.93 -29.71
C GLN A 60 3.20 2.74 -29.27
N SER A 61 2.89 2.88 -27.98
CA SER A 61 1.52 2.73 -27.48
C SER A 61 0.70 4.00 -27.74
N ALA A 62 -0.60 3.83 -28.04
CA ALA A 62 -1.56 4.93 -28.05
C ALA A 62 -2.07 5.28 -26.65
N PHE A 63 -1.82 4.42 -25.66
CA PHE A 63 -2.13 4.65 -24.26
C PHE A 63 -0.98 5.34 -23.54
N LEU A 64 -1.30 6.03 -22.44
CA LEU A 64 -0.30 6.57 -21.53
C LEU A 64 0.54 5.41 -20.95
N PRO A 65 1.84 5.61 -20.67
CA PRO A 65 2.70 4.57 -20.10
C PRO A 65 2.13 3.92 -18.84
N ALA A 66 1.49 4.71 -17.96
CA ALA A 66 0.92 4.22 -16.72
C ALA A 66 -0.51 3.65 -16.85
N ALA A 67 -1.09 3.61 -18.06
CA ALA A 67 -2.51 3.31 -18.23
C ALA A 67 -2.90 1.90 -17.75
N ASP A 68 -2.03 0.90 -17.90
CA ASP A 68 -2.31 -0.50 -17.54
C ASP A 68 -1.79 -0.88 -16.14
N ILE A 69 -1.19 0.07 -15.42
CA ILE A 69 -0.62 -0.18 -14.09
C ILE A 69 -1.75 -0.26 -13.06
N GLY A 70 -1.76 -1.34 -12.27
CA GLY A 70 -2.69 -1.51 -11.15
C GLY A 70 -2.42 -0.55 -9.99
N PRO A 71 -3.39 -0.34 -9.08
CA PRO A 71 -3.27 0.54 -7.92
C PRO A 71 -2.02 0.30 -7.05
N MET A 72 -1.70 -0.95 -6.74
CA MET A 72 -0.60 -1.28 -5.82
C MET A 72 0.79 -1.00 -6.42
N PRO A 73 1.14 -1.50 -7.63
CA PRO A 73 2.40 -1.13 -8.27
C PRO A 73 2.53 0.38 -8.51
N LEU A 74 1.44 1.07 -8.86
CA LEU A 74 1.44 2.52 -9.07
C LEU A 74 1.80 3.29 -7.80
N ALA A 75 1.33 2.85 -6.62
CA ALA A 75 1.69 3.47 -5.34
C ALA A 75 3.18 3.31 -5.02
N VAL A 76 3.76 2.14 -5.30
CA VAL A 76 5.20 1.90 -5.12
C VAL A 76 6.02 2.78 -6.07
N ILE A 77 5.61 2.90 -7.34
CA ILE A 77 6.24 3.83 -8.30
C ILE A 77 6.17 5.28 -7.79
N ALA A 78 5.01 5.72 -7.31
CA ALA A 78 4.83 7.07 -6.79
C ALA A 78 5.79 7.37 -5.63
N LEU A 79 5.98 6.40 -4.71
CA LEU A 79 6.94 6.51 -3.62
C LEU A 79 8.37 6.53 -4.15
N ASP A 80 8.78 5.51 -4.91
CA ASP A 80 10.18 5.32 -5.32
C ASP A 80 10.69 6.45 -6.22
N MET A 81 9.81 7.04 -7.03
CA MET A 81 10.17 8.18 -7.87
C MET A 81 10.28 9.50 -7.10
N SER A 82 9.53 9.64 -6.01
CA SER A 82 9.45 10.89 -5.25
C SER A 82 10.49 10.96 -4.13
N GLU A 83 11.07 9.83 -3.75
CA GLU A 83 11.97 9.68 -2.62
C GLU A 83 13.37 9.26 -3.08
N HIS A 84 14.40 9.63 -2.32
CA HIS A 84 15.75 9.13 -2.55
C HIS A 84 15.80 7.62 -2.29
N GLY A 85 16.59 6.90 -3.08
CA GLY A 85 16.84 5.48 -2.87
C GLY A 85 17.58 5.22 -1.56
N LEU A 86 17.29 4.08 -0.93
CA LEU A 86 17.93 3.58 0.27
C LEU A 86 18.29 2.11 0.04
N GLU A 87 19.39 1.64 0.62
CA GLU A 87 19.94 0.32 0.35
C GLU A 87 19.19 -0.81 1.05
N SER A 88 18.96 -0.67 2.37
CA SER A 88 18.25 -1.64 3.19
C SER A 88 16.93 -1.04 3.69
N VAL A 89 15.83 -1.56 3.16
CA VAL A 89 14.49 -1.03 3.44
C VAL A 89 13.47 -2.13 3.62
N ARG A 90 12.43 -1.82 4.38
CA ARG A 90 11.19 -2.59 4.40
C ARG A 90 10.05 -1.72 3.89
N TYR A 91 9.29 -2.18 2.92
CA TYR A 91 8.03 -1.58 2.51
C TYR A 91 6.89 -2.30 3.21
N ARG A 92 5.86 -1.57 3.62
CA ARG A 92 4.54 -2.11 3.95
C ARG A 92 3.53 -1.47 3.02
N ILE A 93 2.74 -2.28 2.33
CA ILE A 93 1.66 -1.86 1.45
C ILE A 93 0.35 -2.35 2.07
N ARG A 94 -0.65 -1.48 2.20
CA ARG A 94 -2.00 -1.84 2.59
C ARG A 94 -2.97 -1.43 1.51
N TYR A 95 -3.93 -2.30 1.22
CA TYR A 95 -4.88 -2.10 0.14
C TYR A 95 -6.30 -2.45 0.61
N GLY A 96 -7.24 -1.60 0.26
CA GLY A 96 -8.67 -1.81 0.48
C GLY A 96 -9.48 -1.17 -0.64
N THR A 97 -10.65 -1.73 -0.93
CA THR A 97 -11.50 -1.28 -2.04
C THR A 97 -12.90 -0.96 -1.55
N ASN A 98 -13.40 0.20 -1.95
CA ASN A 98 -14.81 0.56 -1.80
C ASN A 98 -15.49 0.54 -3.16
N TRP A 99 -16.57 -0.24 -3.28
CA TRP A 99 -17.34 -0.33 -4.51
C TRP A 99 -18.52 0.63 -4.43
N ILE A 100 -18.62 1.53 -5.40
CA ILE A 100 -19.67 2.55 -5.46
C ILE A 100 -20.57 2.35 -6.68
N ASP A 101 -21.76 2.91 -6.62
CA ASP A 101 -22.68 2.92 -7.76
C ASP A 101 -22.09 3.65 -8.97
N ALA A 102 -22.27 3.07 -10.16
CA ALA A 102 -21.88 3.65 -11.44
C ALA A 102 -23.11 3.79 -12.38
N PRO A 103 -23.92 4.87 -12.22
CA PRO A 103 -25.09 5.10 -13.07
C PRO A 103 -24.69 5.31 -14.55
N PRO A 104 -25.56 4.95 -15.53
CA PRO A 104 -26.94 4.48 -15.36
C PRO A 104 -27.14 2.95 -15.38
N SER A 105 -26.12 2.12 -15.64
CA SER A 105 -26.22 0.65 -15.60
C SER A 105 -24.86 -0.07 -15.68
N ALA A 106 -23.80 0.51 -15.13
CA ALA A 106 -22.48 -0.15 -15.14
C ALA A 106 -22.32 -1.06 -13.91
N ALA A 107 -21.40 -2.01 -14.01
CA ALA A 107 -20.91 -2.73 -12.84
C ALA A 107 -20.42 -1.73 -11.77
N PRO A 108 -20.50 -2.06 -10.47
CA PRO A 108 -19.97 -1.20 -9.41
C PRO A 108 -18.56 -0.73 -9.74
N LEU A 109 -18.28 0.56 -9.48
CA LEU A 109 -16.97 1.14 -9.74
C LEU A 109 -16.08 0.95 -8.51
N PRO A 110 -14.89 0.33 -8.65
CA PRO A 110 -13.96 0.21 -7.54
C PRO A 110 -13.23 1.55 -7.30
N ILE A 111 -13.20 1.97 -6.05
CA ILE A 111 -12.30 3.00 -5.53
C ILE A 111 -11.28 2.28 -4.65
N SER A 112 -10.03 2.28 -5.10
CA SER A 112 -8.92 1.63 -4.41
C SER A 112 -8.24 2.64 -3.48
N TYR A 113 -8.05 2.25 -2.23
CA TYR A 113 -7.32 2.99 -1.20
C TYR A 113 -6.04 2.23 -0.92
N ILE A 114 -4.90 2.91 -1.04
CA ILE A 114 -3.58 2.31 -0.90
C ILE A 114 -2.74 3.14 0.06
N GLU A 115 -2.10 2.49 1.02
CA GLU A 115 -1.02 3.07 1.82
C GLU A 115 0.26 2.29 1.52
N VAL A 116 1.35 2.97 1.18
CA VAL A 116 2.68 2.38 1.08
C VAL A 116 3.63 3.15 2.00
N VAL A 117 4.28 2.44 2.91
CA VAL A 117 5.25 3.00 3.85
C VAL A 117 6.59 2.33 3.62
N ARG A 118 7.65 3.12 3.40
CA ARG A 118 9.04 2.66 3.33
C ARG A 118 9.76 3.01 4.62
N PHE A 119 10.24 1.97 5.30
CA PHE A 119 11.04 2.07 6.51
C PHE A 119 12.53 1.97 6.16
N ASN A 120 13.32 2.98 6.54
CA ASN A 120 14.78 2.91 6.51
C ASN A 120 15.29 1.99 7.63
N LEU A 121 15.94 0.88 7.27
CA LEU A 121 16.51 -0.08 8.24
C LEU A 121 18.01 0.08 8.45
N GLY A 122 18.69 0.90 7.65
CA GLY A 122 20.11 1.20 7.77
C GLY A 122 20.56 1.53 9.21
N PRO A 123 19.90 2.48 9.90
CA PRO A 123 20.25 2.81 11.28
C PRO A 123 20.12 1.64 12.26
N ALA A 124 19.10 0.78 12.10
CA ALA A 124 18.89 -0.38 12.96
C ALA A 124 19.96 -1.45 12.72
N ILE A 125 20.27 -1.73 11.44
CA ILE A 125 21.34 -2.67 11.06
C ILE A 125 22.69 -2.19 11.61
N ARG A 126 23.01 -0.90 11.46
CA ARG A 126 24.26 -0.33 12.00
C ARG A 126 24.31 -0.49 13.52
N HIS A 127 23.21 -0.20 14.22
CA HIS A 127 23.16 -0.34 15.68
C HIS A 127 23.45 -1.77 16.13
N ASP A 128 22.84 -2.76 15.47
CA ASP A 128 23.05 -4.17 15.77
C ASP A 128 24.51 -4.60 15.50
N LEU A 129 25.11 -4.14 14.40
CA LEU A 129 26.51 -4.41 14.07
C LEU A 129 27.48 -3.78 15.07
N ILE A 130 27.21 -2.56 15.56
CA ILE A 130 28.02 -1.93 16.62
C ILE A 130 27.94 -2.77 17.89
N GLY A 131 26.74 -3.25 18.25
CA GLY A 131 26.56 -4.12 19.40
C GLY A 131 27.33 -5.44 19.29
N ALA A 132 27.47 -5.97 18.07
CA ALA A 132 28.15 -7.25 17.82
C ALA A 132 29.67 -7.12 17.64
N LEU A 133 30.14 -6.08 16.95
CA LEU A 133 31.52 -5.96 16.47
C LEU A 133 32.31 -4.82 17.14
N GLY A 134 31.65 -3.85 17.76
CA GLY A 134 32.27 -2.61 18.24
C GLY A 134 32.27 -1.50 17.18
N GLU A 135 32.13 -0.25 17.60
CA GLU A 135 31.96 0.91 16.71
C GLU A 135 33.16 1.12 15.78
N GLU A 136 34.37 0.84 16.25
CA GLU A 136 35.61 0.96 15.49
C GLU A 136 35.72 0.00 14.29
N HIS A 137 34.85 -1.03 14.25
CA HIS A 137 34.81 -2.05 13.22
C HIS A 137 33.59 -1.94 12.30
N VAL A 138 32.76 -0.92 12.49
CA VAL A 138 31.55 -0.68 11.71
C VAL A 138 31.71 0.61 10.90
N ALA A 139 31.20 0.59 9.67
CA ALA A 139 31.26 1.74 8.78
C ALA A 139 30.43 2.93 9.31
N GLY A 140 30.65 4.10 8.71
CA GLY A 140 29.91 5.32 9.02
C GLY A 140 28.42 5.19 8.65
N GLU A 141 27.58 6.06 9.22
CA GLU A 141 26.12 6.03 9.00
C GLU A 141 25.72 6.19 7.53
N GLU A 142 26.52 6.94 6.76
CA GLU A 142 26.28 7.16 5.32
C GLU A 142 26.30 5.85 4.52
N GLU A 143 27.11 4.87 4.91
CA GLU A 143 27.23 3.55 4.26
C GLU A 143 26.02 2.63 4.53
N PHE A 144 25.18 2.97 5.51
CA PHE A 144 23.95 2.22 5.80
C PHE A 144 22.70 2.90 5.22
N GLY A 145 22.84 4.11 4.68
CA GLY A 145 21.73 4.91 4.18
C GLY A 145 21.11 5.82 5.24
N VAL A 146 21.21 7.13 4.99
CA VAL A 146 20.58 8.16 5.82
C VAL A 146 19.35 8.70 5.10
N GLY A 147 18.19 8.58 5.75
CA GLY A 147 16.93 9.03 5.19
C GLY A 147 15.75 8.77 6.12
N PRO A 148 14.65 9.52 5.97
CA PRO A 148 13.44 9.32 6.73
C PRO A 148 12.70 8.02 6.38
N HIS A 149 11.85 7.57 7.31
CA HIS A 149 10.74 6.70 6.99
C HIS A 149 9.66 7.54 6.29
N VAL A 150 9.09 7.04 5.19
CA VAL A 150 8.18 7.81 4.34
C VAL A 150 6.93 7.01 4.03
N GLY A 151 5.78 7.65 4.15
CA GLY A 151 4.47 7.08 3.84
C GLY A 151 3.82 7.82 2.68
N TRP A 152 3.21 7.07 1.79
CA TRP A 152 2.40 7.58 0.69
C TRP A 152 1.01 6.94 0.74
N ARG A 153 -0.01 7.76 0.54
CA ARG A 153 -1.40 7.33 0.42
C ARG A 153 -1.93 7.73 -0.93
N LEU A 154 -2.53 6.80 -1.65
CA LEU A 154 -3.15 7.03 -2.94
C LEU A 154 -4.59 6.55 -2.89
N VAL A 155 -5.46 7.30 -3.55
CA VAL A 155 -6.80 6.85 -3.92
C VAL A 155 -6.85 6.80 -5.43
N THR A 156 -7.23 5.66 -5.99
CA THR A 156 -7.30 5.47 -7.44
C THR A 156 -8.64 4.89 -7.87
N ARG A 157 -8.98 5.08 -9.15
CA ARG A 157 -10.11 4.41 -9.78
C ARG A 157 -9.89 4.24 -11.29
N PRO A 158 -10.60 3.32 -11.95
CA PRO A 158 -10.58 3.22 -13.40
C PRO A 158 -11.20 4.47 -14.06
N VAL A 159 -10.48 5.10 -15.00
CA VAL A 159 -10.97 6.28 -15.76
C VAL A 159 -10.44 6.24 -17.20
N MET A 160 -11.34 6.25 -18.19
CA MET A 160 -11.01 6.43 -19.63
C MET A 160 -9.84 5.56 -20.13
N GLY A 161 -9.88 4.25 -19.85
CA GLY A 161 -8.83 3.32 -20.29
C GLY A 161 -7.60 3.27 -19.38
N ASN A 162 -7.55 4.07 -18.31
CA ASN A 162 -6.58 3.90 -17.23
C ASN A 162 -7.16 2.97 -16.18
N ARG A 163 -6.39 1.96 -15.80
CA ARG A 163 -6.74 0.96 -14.79
C ARG A 163 -6.81 1.57 -13.38
N ALA A 164 -5.88 2.49 -13.06
CA ALA A 164 -5.78 3.10 -11.74
C ALA A 164 -5.40 4.60 -11.81
N MET A 165 -6.29 5.46 -12.34
CA MET A 165 -6.05 6.90 -12.33
C MET A 165 -6.04 7.43 -10.89
N ILE A 166 -5.03 8.24 -10.55
CA ILE A 166 -4.87 8.83 -9.22
C ILE A 166 -5.92 9.93 -9.03
N MET A 167 -6.80 9.75 -8.05
CA MET A 167 -7.85 10.71 -7.69
C MET A 167 -7.44 11.61 -6.54
N ALA A 168 -6.64 11.07 -5.61
CA ALA A 168 -6.09 11.79 -4.48
C ALA A 168 -4.75 11.15 -4.09
N ALA A 169 -3.81 11.97 -3.61
CA ALA A 169 -2.54 11.51 -3.10
C ALA A 169 -2.13 12.30 -1.87
N GLY A 170 -1.39 11.67 -0.96
CA GLY A 170 -0.84 12.29 0.23
C GLY A 170 0.51 11.70 0.59
N ARG A 171 1.39 12.53 1.13
CA ARG A 171 2.74 12.15 1.58
C ARG A 171 2.92 12.47 3.05
N MET A 172 3.60 11.59 3.77
CA MET A 172 4.00 11.79 5.16
C MET A 172 5.48 11.43 5.34
N GLU A 173 6.20 12.26 6.07
CA GLU A 173 7.46 11.85 6.70
C GLU A 173 7.15 11.30 8.09
N MET A 174 7.48 10.03 8.32
CA MET A 174 7.15 9.34 9.55
C MET A 174 8.30 9.46 10.56
N GLY A 175 8.00 10.03 11.72
CA GLY A 175 8.96 10.12 12.82
C GLY A 175 9.28 8.75 13.42
N MET A 176 10.49 8.61 13.99
CA MET A 176 11.00 7.36 14.57
C MET A 176 10.02 6.70 15.56
N GLN A 177 9.40 7.48 16.45
CA GLN A 177 8.47 6.92 17.44
C GLN A 177 7.22 6.30 16.80
N ALA A 178 6.69 6.92 15.74
CA ALA A 178 5.57 6.36 14.99
C ALA A 178 6.03 5.08 14.28
N ALA A 179 7.17 5.12 13.60
CA ALA A 179 7.74 3.97 12.89
C ALA A 179 8.02 2.77 13.81
N GLN A 180 8.47 2.99 15.05
CA GLN A 180 8.65 1.94 16.06
C GLN A 180 7.34 1.27 16.49
N GLY A 181 6.21 1.96 16.37
CA GLY A 181 4.89 1.41 16.68
C GLY A 181 4.26 0.62 15.54
N GLU A 182 4.87 0.62 14.34
CA GLU A 182 4.32 -0.04 13.17
C GLU A 182 4.62 -1.55 13.17
N VAL A 183 3.62 -2.31 12.73
CA VAL A 183 3.68 -3.77 12.58
C VAL A 183 3.54 -4.12 11.10
N CYS A 184 4.33 -5.09 10.66
CA CYS A 184 4.49 -5.61 9.31
C CYS A 184 4.28 -7.13 9.37
N LEU A 185 3.11 -7.62 8.92
CA LEU A 185 2.73 -9.04 8.97
C LEU A 185 2.96 -9.68 10.36
N GLY A 186 2.57 -8.96 11.42
CA GLY A 186 2.69 -9.43 12.81
C GLY A 186 4.04 -9.15 13.49
N SER A 187 5.06 -8.71 12.75
CA SER A 187 6.39 -8.38 13.29
C SER A 187 6.65 -6.87 13.31
N PRO A 188 7.50 -6.33 14.21
CA PRO A 188 7.86 -4.90 14.17
C PRO A 188 8.48 -4.50 12.83
N CYS A 189 7.97 -3.44 12.20
CA CYS A 189 8.46 -3.02 10.89
C CYS A 189 9.93 -2.56 10.91
N LEU A 190 10.46 -2.16 12.07
CA LEU A 190 11.85 -1.73 12.24
C LEU A 190 12.81 -2.83 12.71
N ASP A 191 12.39 -4.10 12.79
CA ASP A 191 13.33 -5.20 13.07
C ASP A 191 14.30 -5.34 11.88
N ALA A 192 15.60 -5.27 12.16
CA ALA A 192 16.65 -5.39 11.14
C ALA A 192 16.72 -6.79 10.52
N ARG A 193 16.13 -7.80 11.17
CA ARG A 193 16.11 -9.18 10.67
C ARG A 193 14.97 -9.40 9.69
N PRO A 194 15.17 -10.26 8.67
CA PRO A 194 14.09 -10.73 7.81
C PRO A 194 12.98 -11.38 8.64
N SER A 195 11.73 -11.08 8.32
CA SER A 195 10.57 -11.57 9.09
C SER A 195 9.63 -12.46 8.27
N ILE A 196 9.67 -12.33 6.94
CA ILE A 196 8.76 -12.99 6.01
C ILE A 196 8.91 -14.52 6.08
N GLU A 197 10.12 -15.05 6.21
CA GLU A 197 10.37 -16.49 6.29
C GLU A 197 9.56 -17.16 7.41
N THR A 198 9.38 -16.48 8.54
CA THR A 198 8.66 -17.00 9.70
C THR A 198 7.20 -16.53 9.80
N ALA A 199 6.74 -15.70 8.87
CA ALA A 199 5.41 -15.11 8.93
C ALA A 199 4.27 -16.11 8.63
N ALA A 200 4.55 -17.19 7.91
CA ALA A 200 3.57 -18.22 7.58
C ALA A 200 4.21 -19.61 7.41
N ALA A 201 3.39 -20.66 7.38
CA ALA A 201 3.83 -22.02 7.07
C ALA A 201 3.98 -22.22 5.55
N TRP A 202 4.99 -21.59 4.95
CA TRP A 202 5.21 -21.57 3.50
C TRP A 202 5.28 -22.97 2.88
N GLY A 203 4.66 -23.09 1.71
CA GLY A 203 4.84 -24.22 0.79
C GLY A 203 6.26 -24.31 0.21
N GLU A 204 6.45 -25.26 -0.71
CA GLU A 204 7.69 -25.37 -1.47
C GLU A 204 7.87 -24.15 -2.39
N MET A 205 9.10 -23.63 -2.46
CA MET A 205 9.43 -22.51 -3.32
C MET A 205 9.57 -22.98 -4.77
N GLU A 206 8.74 -22.44 -5.65
CA GLU A 206 8.70 -22.76 -7.08
C GLU A 206 9.33 -21.63 -7.91
N PRO A 207 10.14 -21.93 -8.94
CA PRO A 207 10.75 -20.90 -9.77
C PRO A 207 9.70 -20.15 -10.59
N VAL A 208 9.85 -18.82 -10.66
CA VAL A 208 9.05 -17.95 -11.52
C VAL A 208 9.74 -17.84 -12.88
N GLY A 209 8.96 -17.90 -13.97
CA GLY A 209 9.46 -17.72 -15.34
C GLY A 209 10.07 -16.34 -15.60
N ALA A 210 10.71 -16.17 -16.77
CA ALA A 210 11.44 -14.95 -17.14
C ALA A 210 10.61 -13.66 -16.94
N VAL A 211 11.17 -12.71 -16.18
CA VAL A 211 10.45 -11.54 -15.67
C VAL A 211 10.62 -10.33 -16.60
N SER A 212 9.54 -9.94 -17.26
CA SER A 212 9.21 -8.53 -17.48
C SER A 212 7.69 -8.36 -17.45
N GLN A 213 7.15 -7.45 -16.64
CA GLN A 213 5.70 -7.33 -16.44
C GLN A 213 5.20 -5.89 -16.31
N GLY A 214 5.94 -4.90 -16.82
CA GLY A 214 5.46 -3.52 -16.86
C GLY A 214 6.45 -2.52 -17.49
N PRO A 215 6.07 -1.24 -17.60
CA PRO A 215 6.88 -0.19 -18.22
C PRO A 215 8.05 0.32 -17.36
N TRP A 216 8.55 -0.47 -16.41
CA TRP A 216 9.58 -0.07 -15.44
C TRP A 216 10.79 -1.03 -15.48
N PRO A 217 11.94 -0.65 -14.88
CA PRO A 217 13.08 -1.56 -14.77
C PRO A 217 12.73 -2.81 -13.96
N ASP A 218 13.04 -3.98 -14.50
CA ASP A 218 12.75 -5.25 -13.82
C ASP A 218 13.64 -5.45 -12.59
N THR A 219 14.83 -4.86 -12.56
CA THR A 219 15.82 -4.99 -11.49
C THR A 219 16.19 -3.67 -10.83
N SER A 220 16.56 -3.76 -9.56
CA SER A 220 17.23 -2.70 -8.79
C SER A 220 18.50 -3.31 -8.21
N GLY A 221 19.65 -3.04 -8.83
CA GLY A 221 20.88 -3.80 -8.57
C GLY A 221 20.81 -5.19 -9.22
N ASN A 222 21.12 -6.23 -8.44
CA ASN A 222 21.11 -7.63 -8.89
C ASN A 222 19.86 -8.42 -8.43
N VAL A 223 18.85 -7.74 -7.90
CA VAL A 223 17.56 -8.30 -7.49
C VAL A 223 16.41 -7.65 -8.24
N VAL A 224 15.21 -8.25 -8.20
CA VAL A 224 14.02 -7.59 -8.76
C VAL A 224 13.73 -6.26 -8.05
N ALA A 225 13.27 -5.27 -8.81
CA ALA A 225 12.86 -3.99 -8.25
C ALA A 225 11.58 -4.14 -7.38
N PRO A 226 11.39 -3.31 -6.34
CA PRO A 226 10.19 -3.36 -5.48
C PRO A 226 8.86 -3.27 -6.24
N VAL A 227 8.78 -2.43 -7.27
CA VAL A 227 7.61 -2.34 -8.15
C VAL A 227 7.35 -3.65 -8.90
N THR A 228 8.41 -4.32 -9.38
CA THR A 228 8.31 -5.60 -10.07
C THR A 228 7.84 -6.70 -9.13
N ALA A 229 8.40 -6.77 -7.91
CA ALA A 229 7.94 -7.69 -6.86
C ALA A 229 6.46 -7.46 -6.53
N THR A 230 6.06 -6.19 -6.38
CA THR A 230 4.65 -5.80 -6.13
C THR A 230 3.75 -6.28 -7.26
N ASN A 231 4.12 -6.04 -8.51
CA ASN A 231 3.30 -6.44 -9.65
C ASN A 231 3.22 -7.96 -9.81
N LEU A 232 4.33 -8.67 -9.57
CA LEU A 232 4.36 -10.13 -9.61
C LEU A 232 3.47 -10.76 -8.55
N LEU A 233 3.42 -10.19 -7.35
CA LEU A 233 2.61 -10.69 -6.24
C LEU A 233 1.14 -10.25 -6.33
N LEU A 234 0.90 -8.98 -6.68
CA LEU A 234 -0.38 -8.30 -6.44
C LEU A 234 -1.06 -7.82 -7.72
N GLY A 235 -0.39 -7.86 -8.88
CA GLY A 235 -0.90 -7.28 -10.13
C GLY A 235 -2.17 -7.93 -10.68
N GLU A 236 -2.45 -9.18 -10.30
CA GLU A 236 -3.67 -9.90 -10.69
C GLU A 236 -4.82 -9.74 -9.68
N ILE A 237 -4.53 -9.42 -8.42
CA ILE A 237 -5.54 -9.28 -7.35
C ILE A 237 -6.47 -8.08 -7.61
N ASP A 238 -6.01 -7.12 -8.41
CA ASP A 238 -6.79 -5.96 -8.84
C ASP A 238 -7.86 -6.27 -9.91
N ASN A 239 -7.90 -7.49 -10.45
CA ASN A 239 -8.88 -7.91 -11.47
C ASN A 239 -10.01 -8.78 -10.91
N ILE A 240 -10.13 -8.89 -9.59
CA ILE A 240 -11.10 -9.80 -8.98
C ILE A 240 -12.49 -9.18 -9.11
N GLU A 241 -13.29 -9.76 -10.01
CA GLU A 241 -14.72 -9.56 -10.06
C GLU A 241 -15.29 -9.86 -8.68
N THR A 242 -15.89 -8.86 -8.05
CA THR A 242 -16.53 -9.03 -6.76
C THR A 242 -18.04 -9.01 -6.94
N ASP A 243 -18.72 -9.91 -6.21
CA ASP A 243 -20.17 -9.87 -6.04
C ASP A 243 -20.59 -8.86 -4.96
N MET A 244 -19.65 -8.04 -4.44
CA MET A 244 -19.98 -7.04 -3.44
C MET A 244 -20.94 -5.99 -4.00
N ALA A 245 -22.06 -5.83 -3.30
CA ALA A 245 -23.02 -4.78 -3.60
C ALA A 245 -22.35 -3.40 -3.48
N PRO A 246 -22.68 -2.46 -4.38
CA PRO A 246 -22.23 -1.09 -4.25
C PRO A 246 -22.71 -0.50 -2.93
N SER A 247 -21.91 0.42 -2.39
CA SER A 247 -22.18 1.11 -1.14
C SER A 247 -21.92 2.61 -1.27
N GLU A 248 -22.30 3.37 -0.24
CA GLU A 248 -21.92 4.78 -0.15
C GLU A 248 -20.38 4.92 -0.09
N PRO A 249 -19.81 6.00 -0.65
CA PRO A 249 -18.39 6.28 -0.55
C PRO A 249 -17.90 6.25 0.90
N LYS A 250 -16.90 5.42 1.19
CA LYS A 250 -16.24 5.34 2.49
C LYS A 250 -14.81 4.85 2.36
N ILE A 251 -13.99 5.13 3.37
CA ILE A 251 -12.69 4.50 3.53
C ILE A 251 -12.95 3.04 3.93
N PRO A 252 -12.48 2.04 3.16
CA PRO A 252 -12.67 0.63 3.46
C PRO A 252 -11.70 0.16 4.56
N ASP A 253 -12.02 -0.98 5.17
CA ASP A 253 -11.03 -1.75 5.93
C ASP A 253 -9.96 -2.32 4.99
N TRP A 254 -8.77 -2.59 5.51
CA TRP A 254 -7.69 -3.20 4.74
C TRP A 254 -8.00 -4.66 4.46
N ALA A 255 -8.03 -5.03 3.18
CA ALA A 255 -8.19 -6.41 2.74
C ALA A 255 -6.84 -7.10 2.59
N ILE A 256 -5.81 -6.35 2.17
CA ILE A 256 -4.48 -6.87 1.89
C ILE A 256 -3.45 -6.06 2.68
N GLU A 257 -2.52 -6.76 3.31
CA GLU A 257 -1.25 -6.22 3.77
C GLU A 257 -0.11 -6.97 3.07
N ALA A 258 0.80 -6.23 2.43
CA ALA A 258 2.01 -6.78 1.83
C ALA A 258 3.25 -6.14 2.45
N VAL A 259 4.33 -6.89 2.54
CA VAL A 259 5.63 -6.44 3.03
C VAL A 259 6.69 -6.83 2.01
N ILE A 260 7.62 -5.92 1.73
CA ILE A 260 8.77 -6.14 0.84
C ILE A 260 10.03 -5.76 1.61
N GLU A 261 10.92 -6.72 1.80
CA GLU A 261 12.21 -6.59 2.46
C GLU A 261 13.30 -6.56 1.40
N VAL A 262 14.07 -5.49 1.35
CA VAL A 262 15.18 -5.32 0.40
C VAL A 262 16.48 -5.28 1.19
N ASN A 263 17.42 -6.15 0.84
CA ASN A 263 18.77 -6.25 1.40
C ASN A 263 18.80 -6.36 2.93
N LEU A 264 17.96 -7.25 3.49
CA LEU A 264 17.98 -7.64 4.91
C LEU A 264 18.64 -9.00 5.16
N GLY A 265 18.94 -9.74 4.09
CA GLY A 265 19.68 -10.99 4.15
C GLY A 265 21.19 -10.79 4.21
N GLN A 266 21.96 -11.88 4.17
CA GLN A 266 23.42 -11.83 4.08
C GLN A 266 23.92 -11.41 2.70
N ASP A 267 23.16 -11.78 1.66
CA ASP A 267 23.43 -11.44 0.26
C ASP A 267 22.42 -10.39 -0.22
N GLU A 268 22.72 -9.76 -1.36
CA GLU A 268 21.77 -8.90 -2.07
C GLU A 268 20.52 -9.72 -2.44
N GLY A 269 19.39 -9.33 -1.86
CA GLY A 269 18.18 -10.13 -1.85
C GLY A 269 16.93 -9.27 -1.69
N LEU A 270 15.84 -9.75 -2.26
CA LEU A 270 14.50 -9.23 -2.00
C LEU A 270 13.63 -10.39 -1.52
N ASP A 271 12.92 -10.20 -0.41
CA ASP A 271 11.87 -11.11 0.05
C ASP A 271 10.59 -10.30 0.19
N ALA A 272 9.49 -10.81 -0.32
CA ALA A 272 8.22 -10.11 -0.33
C ALA A 272 7.10 -11.09 -0.01
N ALA A 273 6.08 -10.65 0.71
CA ALA A 273 4.89 -11.45 0.95
C ALA A 273 3.66 -10.58 1.07
N TYR A 274 2.49 -11.15 0.80
CA TYR A 274 1.23 -10.54 1.19
C TYR A 274 0.36 -11.51 1.98
N ARG A 275 -0.53 -10.93 2.77
CA ARG A 275 -1.66 -11.57 3.43
C ARG A 275 -2.94 -10.92 2.91
N TRP A 276 -3.83 -11.73 2.35
CA TRP A 276 -5.14 -11.30 1.87
C TRP A 276 -6.25 -11.95 2.71
N ASP A 277 -6.96 -11.12 3.46
CA ASP A 277 -8.03 -11.47 4.41
C ASP A 277 -9.42 -11.07 3.86
N GLY A 278 -10.46 -11.31 4.66
CA GLY A 278 -11.84 -10.96 4.33
C GLY A 278 -12.42 -11.86 3.24
N LEU A 279 -11.88 -13.07 3.12
CA LEU A 279 -12.36 -14.08 2.18
C LEU A 279 -13.75 -14.54 2.62
N LEU A 280 -14.67 -14.70 1.66
CA LEU A 280 -16.01 -15.24 1.90
C LEU A 280 -15.98 -16.79 1.94
N ASP A 281 -14.96 -17.35 2.59
CA ASP A 281 -14.69 -18.77 2.72
C ASP A 281 -14.74 -19.16 4.20
N ASP A 282 -15.39 -20.29 4.53
CA ASP A 282 -15.57 -20.74 5.91
C ASP A 282 -14.40 -21.59 6.45
N SER A 283 -13.46 -21.93 5.56
CA SER A 283 -12.32 -22.81 5.82
C SER A 283 -11.00 -22.02 5.75
N VAL A 284 -10.87 -21.07 4.82
CA VAL A 284 -9.69 -20.21 4.67
C VAL A 284 -9.96 -18.80 5.20
N ALA A 285 -9.21 -18.39 6.22
CA ALA A 285 -9.27 -17.04 6.77
C ALA A 285 -8.48 -16.05 5.89
N ALA A 286 -7.27 -16.43 5.48
CA ALA A 286 -6.45 -15.60 4.60
C ALA A 286 -5.56 -16.42 3.66
N ILE A 287 -5.32 -15.87 2.48
CA ILE A 287 -4.36 -16.39 1.50
C ILE A 287 -3.06 -15.61 1.67
N TRP A 288 -1.95 -16.34 1.68
CA TRP A 288 -0.61 -15.78 1.73
C TRP A 288 0.18 -16.21 0.50
N GLU A 289 0.88 -15.25 -0.12
CA GLU A 289 1.88 -15.53 -1.14
C GLU A 289 3.19 -14.87 -0.75
N ARG A 290 4.29 -15.52 -1.12
CA ARG A 290 5.66 -15.06 -0.93
C ARG A 290 6.37 -15.05 -2.27
N LEU A 291 7.25 -14.08 -2.46
CA LEU A 291 8.17 -13.97 -3.57
C LEU A 291 9.57 -13.67 -3.03
N ALA A 292 10.53 -14.52 -3.36
CA ALA A 292 11.92 -14.31 -2.99
C ALA A 292 12.77 -14.18 -4.24
N SER A 293 13.74 -13.27 -4.20
CA SER A 293 14.67 -13.00 -5.28
C SER A 293 16.09 -12.83 -4.78
N PHE A 294 17.01 -13.45 -5.49
CA PHE A 294 18.42 -13.46 -5.12
C PHE A 294 19.30 -13.22 -6.35
N SER A 295 20.42 -12.54 -6.13
CA SER A 295 21.46 -12.41 -7.14
C SER A 295 22.08 -13.78 -7.45
N THR A 296 22.18 -14.10 -8.74
CA THR A 296 22.82 -15.33 -9.24
C THR A 296 24.25 -15.09 -9.71
N GLY A 297 24.72 -13.84 -9.70
CA GLY A 297 25.97 -13.41 -10.30
C GLY A 297 26.01 -13.46 -11.85
N SER A 298 24.95 -13.96 -12.52
CA SER A 298 24.84 -14.00 -13.99
C SER A 298 24.11 -12.80 -14.60
N GLY A 299 23.66 -11.85 -13.76
CA GLY A 299 23.01 -10.60 -14.17
C GLY A 299 21.48 -10.65 -14.22
N GLU A 300 20.87 -11.84 -14.25
CA GLU A 300 19.42 -12.01 -14.08
C GLU A 300 19.12 -12.60 -12.68
N PRO A 301 18.24 -11.97 -11.89
CA PRO A 301 17.89 -12.50 -10.59
C PRO A 301 17.12 -13.81 -10.71
N ALA A 302 17.41 -14.77 -9.84
CA ALA A 302 16.53 -15.91 -9.64
C ALA A 302 15.32 -15.44 -8.83
N VAL A 303 14.12 -15.86 -9.21
CA VAL A 303 12.88 -15.50 -8.54
C VAL A 303 12.08 -16.76 -8.26
N PHE A 304 11.59 -16.87 -7.03
CA PHE A 304 10.81 -18.00 -6.55
C PHE A 304 9.53 -17.52 -5.86
N ARG A 305 8.50 -18.36 -5.84
CA ARG A 305 7.25 -18.11 -5.12
C ARG A 305 6.84 -19.29 -4.25
N ALA A 306 6.11 -19.01 -3.19
CA ALA A 306 5.42 -20.03 -2.40
C ALA A 306 4.12 -19.44 -1.85
N SER A 307 3.18 -20.32 -1.54
CA SER A 307 1.90 -19.96 -0.93
C SER A 307 1.76 -20.57 0.47
N ALA A 308 0.88 -19.97 1.27
CA ALA A 308 0.40 -20.53 2.53
C ALA A 308 -1.07 -20.14 2.74
N TYR A 309 -1.78 -20.93 3.55
CA TYR A 309 -3.19 -20.72 3.84
C TYR A 309 -3.40 -20.65 5.34
N GLU A 310 -3.92 -19.51 5.80
CA GLU A 310 -4.34 -19.29 7.18
C GLU A 310 -5.77 -19.83 7.33
N CYS A 311 -5.98 -20.73 8.28
CA CYS A 311 -7.25 -21.45 8.39
C CYS A 311 -8.21 -20.74 9.36
N ALA A 312 -9.48 -20.65 8.96
CA ALA A 312 -10.54 -20.13 9.83
C ALA A 312 -10.88 -21.09 10.98
N ARG A 313 -10.51 -22.38 10.83
CA ARG A 313 -10.77 -23.45 11.79
C ARG A 313 -9.53 -24.32 11.95
N GLY A 314 -9.34 -24.86 13.17
CA GLY A 314 -8.26 -25.80 13.45
C GLY A 314 -6.92 -25.12 13.68
N PRO A 315 -5.79 -25.67 13.18
CA PRO A 315 -4.49 -25.03 13.31
C PRO A 315 -4.47 -23.70 12.55
N GLU A 316 -3.64 -22.75 13.00
CA GLU A 316 -3.55 -21.41 12.40
C GLU A 316 -3.19 -21.46 10.91
N PHE A 317 -2.30 -22.38 10.51
CA PHE A 317 -1.96 -22.62 9.11
C PHE A 317 -2.19 -24.07 8.72
N ALA A 318 -2.58 -24.29 7.46
CA ALA A 318 -2.54 -25.61 6.84
C ALA A 318 -1.07 -26.06 6.70
N PRO A 319 -0.76 -27.35 6.93
CA PRO A 319 0.55 -27.89 6.56
C PRO A 319 0.84 -27.67 5.06
N PRO A 320 2.11 -27.52 4.65
CA PRO A 320 2.48 -27.38 3.24
C PRO A 320 1.82 -28.44 2.35
N GLY A 321 1.08 -27.99 1.33
CA GLY A 321 0.36 -28.85 0.38
C GLY A 321 -0.95 -29.45 0.89
N ALA A 322 -1.41 -29.11 2.10
CA ALA A 322 -2.69 -29.52 2.65
C ALA A 322 -3.74 -28.39 2.54
N PHE A 323 -5.02 -28.77 2.65
CA PHE A 323 -6.14 -27.83 2.71
C PHE A 323 -6.49 -27.47 4.16
N CYS A 324 -7.05 -26.28 4.35
CA CYS A 324 -7.70 -25.93 5.61
C CYS A 324 -8.93 -26.82 5.87
N PRO A 325 -9.21 -27.17 7.14
CA PRO A 325 -10.29 -28.08 7.51
C PRO A 325 -11.68 -27.43 7.53
#